data_AF-A0A0Q9LYF1-F1
#
_entry.id   AF-A0A0Q9LYF1-F1
#
_cell.length_a   1.000
_cell.length_b   1.000
_cell.length_c   1.000
_cell.angle_alpha   90.00
_cell.angle_beta   90.00
_cell.angle_gamma   90.00
#
_symmetry.space_group_name_H-M   'P 1'
#
loop_
_entity.id
_entity.type
_entity.pdbx_description
1 polymer ?
#
loop_
_entity_poly.entity_id
_entity_poly.type
_entity_poly.pdbx_seq_one_letter_code
_entity_poly.pdbx_strand_id
1 'polypeptide(L)'
;MGCAVVLLSGCIAPALDSGAFEQNAKSALESASSETSTARLAVDGLLAGKSTSAYADTVVTDSENAMGGVETSFGVVDPPSRRQDQLRDQVLTLLGNADDALAHTRIALRRNDRSGLKAALGELDASTSELARARKALG
;
A
#
# COMPACT_ATOMS: atom_id res chain seq x y z
N MET A 1 3.84 -31.42 38.61
CA MET A 1 4.30 -30.02 38.44
C MET A 1 5.24 -30.01 37.25
N GLY A 2 4.88 -29.30 36.17
CA GLY A 2 5.66 -29.28 34.93
C GLY A 2 4.80 -28.85 33.75
N CYS A 3 4.32 -27.61 33.77
CA CYS A 3 3.74 -26.96 32.59
C CYS A 3 4.86 -26.72 31.57
N ALA A 4 4.83 -27.46 30.46
CA ALA A 4 5.64 -27.15 29.29
C ALA A 4 5.03 -25.93 28.60
N VAL A 5 5.67 -24.78 28.76
CA VAL A 5 5.35 -23.53 28.06
C VAL A 5 5.79 -23.69 26.61
N VAL A 6 4.83 -23.80 25.69
CA VAL A 6 5.08 -23.68 24.25
C VAL A 6 5.27 -22.19 23.96
N LEU A 7 6.53 -21.78 23.88
CA LEU A 7 6.92 -20.47 23.38
C LEU A 7 6.53 -20.40 21.89
N LEU A 8 5.56 -19.55 21.55
CA LEU A 8 5.34 -19.11 20.18
C LEU A 8 6.53 -18.22 19.76
N SER A 9 7.61 -18.86 19.31
CA SER A 9 8.65 -18.19 18.54
C SER A 9 8.05 -17.82 17.18
N GLY A 10 7.76 -16.53 17.00
CA GLY A 10 7.44 -15.96 15.71
C GLY A 10 8.62 -16.19 14.76
N CYS A 11 8.46 -17.14 13.84
CA CYS A 11 9.38 -17.32 12.73
C CYS A 11 9.15 -16.18 11.74
N ILE A 12 9.81 -15.04 11.97
CA ILE A 12 10.16 -14.14 10.87
C ILE A 12 11.14 -14.94 10.03
N ALA A 13 10.66 -15.59 8.98
CA ALA A 13 11.53 -16.24 8.03
C ALA A 13 12.21 -15.13 7.21
N PRO A 14 13.55 -15.01 7.23
CA PRO A 14 14.26 -14.24 6.23
C PRO A 14 13.82 -14.74 4.85
N ALA A 15 13.77 -13.86 3.83
CA ALA A 15 13.65 -14.35 2.46
C ALA A 15 14.86 -15.26 2.19
N LEU A 16 14.62 -16.58 2.13
CA LEU A 16 15.65 -17.62 2.07
C LEU A 16 16.56 -17.50 0.84
N ASP A 17 16.04 -16.88 -0.23
CA ASP A 17 16.74 -16.55 -1.46
C ASP A 17 16.17 -15.29 -2.12
N SER A 18 16.90 -14.76 -3.11
CA SER A 18 16.53 -13.53 -3.81
C SER A 18 15.18 -13.58 -4.50
N GLY A 19 14.74 -14.76 -4.97
CA GLY A 19 13.47 -14.93 -5.66
C GLY A 19 12.28 -14.77 -4.72
N ALA A 20 12.37 -15.30 -3.49
CA ALA A 20 11.37 -15.09 -2.46
C ALA A 20 11.22 -13.60 -2.09
N PHE A 21 12.33 -12.86 -2.02
CA PHE A 21 12.30 -11.42 -1.74
C PHE A 21 11.62 -10.63 -2.87
N GLU A 22 11.95 -10.94 -4.13
CA GLU A 22 11.31 -10.33 -5.31
C GLU A 22 9.81 -10.65 -5.37
N GLN A 23 9.40 -11.86 -4.99
CA GLN A 23 7.99 -12.22 -4.93
C GLN A 23 7.24 -11.43 -3.86
N ASN A 24 7.82 -11.25 -2.68
CA ASN A 24 7.25 -10.39 -1.63
C ASN A 24 7.13 -8.93 -2.11
N ALA A 25 8.12 -8.42 -2.84
CA ALA A 25 8.07 -7.09 -3.44
C ALA A 25 6.93 -6.97 -4.46
N LYS A 26 6.80 -7.94 -5.38
CA LYS A 26 5.70 -7.97 -6.36
C LYS A 26 4.34 -7.95 -5.68
N SER A 27 4.16 -8.78 -4.65
CA SER A 27 2.91 -8.87 -3.91
C SER A 27 2.59 -7.57 -3.17
N ALA A 28 3.57 -6.92 -2.54
CA ALA A 28 3.37 -5.63 -1.89
C ALA A 28 2.94 -4.54 -2.90
N LEU A 29 3.63 -4.45 -4.04
CA LEU A 29 3.29 -3.49 -5.10
C LEU A 29 1.90 -3.74 -5.69
N GLU A 30 1.49 -5.00 -5.83
CA GLU A 30 0.15 -5.38 -6.33
C GLU A 30 -0.96 -5.01 -5.35
N SER A 31 -0.77 -5.32 -4.06
CA SER A 31 -1.71 -4.94 -3.00
C SER A 31 -1.85 -3.42 -2.94
N ALA A 32 -0.74 -2.69 -2.89
CA ALA A 32 -0.76 -1.23 -2.88
C ALA A 32 -1.49 -0.64 -4.10
N SER A 33 -1.21 -1.16 -5.30
CA SER A 33 -1.87 -0.72 -6.53
C SER A 33 -3.37 -0.98 -6.52
N SER A 34 -3.81 -2.03 -5.83
CA SER A 34 -5.23 -2.38 -5.70
C SER A 34 -5.94 -1.43 -4.74
N GLU A 35 -5.29 -1.07 -3.62
CA GLU A 35 -5.83 -0.12 -2.65
C GLU A 35 -5.95 1.30 -3.22
N THR A 36 -4.91 1.80 -3.91
CA THR A 36 -4.98 3.12 -4.56
C THR A 36 -6.07 3.17 -5.64
N SER A 37 -6.24 2.09 -6.40
CA SER A 37 -7.32 1.97 -7.39
C SER A 37 -8.70 1.96 -6.74
N THR A 38 -8.84 1.29 -5.59
CA THR A 38 -10.11 1.20 -4.84
C THR A 38 -10.52 2.57 -4.29
N ALA A 39 -9.60 3.28 -3.65
CA ALA A 39 -9.82 4.66 -3.19
C ALA A 39 -10.19 5.60 -4.33
N ARG A 40 -9.48 5.50 -5.47
CA ARG A 40 -9.75 6.30 -6.67
C ARG A 40 -11.18 6.07 -7.18
N LEU A 41 -11.63 4.82 -7.28
CA LEU A 41 -12.99 4.49 -7.73
C LEU A 41 -14.06 5.04 -6.78
N ALA A 42 -13.82 5.01 -5.47
CA ALA A 42 -14.73 5.59 -4.48
C ALA A 42 -14.87 7.12 -4.64
N VAL A 43 -13.75 7.82 -4.85
CA VAL A 43 -13.73 9.28 -5.06
C VAL A 43 -14.37 9.64 -6.41
N ASP A 44 -14.09 8.91 -7.48
CA ASP A 44 -14.75 9.10 -8.78
C ASP A 44 -16.28 8.94 -8.65
N GLY A 45 -16.72 7.91 -7.93
CA GLY A 45 -18.13 7.68 -7.63
C GLY A 45 -18.78 8.85 -6.87
N LEU A 46 -18.09 9.39 -5.86
CA LEU A 46 -18.54 10.58 -5.13
C LEU A 46 -18.64 11.81 -6.05
N LEU A 47 -17.60 12.11 -6.82
CA LEU A 47 -17.56 13.29 -7.69
C LEU A 47 -18.60 13.23 -8.82
N ALA A 48 -18.92 12.02 -9.27
CA ALA A 48 -19.98 11.74 -10.25
C ALA A 48 -21.40 11.73 -9.64
N GLY A 49 -21.56 11.95 -8.32
CA GLY A 49 -22.86 11.92 -7.64
C GLY A 49 -23.47 10.51 -7.55
N LYS A 50 -22.66 9.47 -7.66
CA LYS A 50 -23.07 8.05 -7.61
C LYS A 50 -22.83 7.41 -6.24
N SER A 51 -22.27 8.16 -5.28
CA SER A 51 -22.04 7.71 -3.92
C SER A 51 -22.11 8.87 -2.92
N THR A 52 -22.15 8.55 -1.63
CA THR A 52 -22.17 9.53 -0.52
C THR A 52 -20.75 9.82 -0.02
N SER A 53 -20.56 10.99 0.60
CA SER A 53 -19.27 11.34 1.22
C SER A 53 -18.89 10.39 2.33
N ALA A 54 -19.86 9.93 3.13
CA ALA A 54 -19.64 8.95 4.19
C ALA A 54 -19.12 7.61 3.65
N TYR A 55 -19.70 7.11 2.55
CA TYR A 55 -19.22 5.88 1.93
C TYR A 55 -17.80 6.03 1.38
N ALA A 56 -17.53 7.14 0.69
CA ALA A 56 -16.20 7.41 0.16
C ALA A 56 -15.14 7.54 1.28
N ASP A 57 -15.46 8.20 2.40
CA ASP A 57 -14.55 8.33 3.54
C ASP A 57 -14.24 6.98 4.19
N THR A 58 -15.23 6.10 4.33
CA THR A 58 -15.00 4.72 4.82
C THR A 58 -14.06 3.97 3.87
N VAL A 59 -14.36 3.92 2.57
CA VAL A 59 -13.53 3.14 1.62
C VAL A 59 -12.09 3.67 1.58
N VAL A 60 -11.90 4.99 1.53
CA VAL A 60 -10.54 5.56 1.51
C VAL A 60 -9.81 5.29 2.82
N THR A 61 -10.49 5.39 3.97
CA THR A 61 -9.88 5.08 5.27
C THR A 61 -9.48 3.60 5.37
N ASP A 62 -10.32 2.70 4.86
CA ASP A 62 -10.02 1.26 4.86
C ASP A 62 -8.83 0.94 3.95
N SER A 63 -8.74 1.57 2.77
CA SER A 63 -7.59 1.44 1.87
C SER A 63 -6.29 2.02 2.46
N GLU A 64 -6.34 3.16 3.15
CA GLU A 64 -5.18 3.71 3.89
C GLU A 64 -4.72 2.75 5.00
N ASN A 65 -5.63 2.20 5.79
CA ASN A 65 -5.28 1.21 6.82
C ASN A 65 -4.68 -0.07 6.21
N ALA A 66 -5.22 -0.54 5.08
CA ALA A 66 -4.68 -1.68 4.36
C ALA A 66 -3.27 -1.40 3.82
N MET A 67 -3.01 -0.20 3.30
CA MET A 67 -1.68 0.24 2.86
C MET A 67 -0.65 0.18 3.99
N GLY A 68 -0.98 0.72 5.17
CA GLY A 68 -0.10 0.63 6.34
C GLY A 68 0.22 -0.82 6.75
N GLY A 69 -0.73 -1.74 6.54
CA GLY A 69 -0.50 -3.19 6.70
C GLY A 69 0.48 -3.77 5.68
N VAL A 70 0.38 -3.35 4.41
CA VAL A 70 1.31 -3.74 3.33
C VAL A 70 2.73 -3.24 3.63
N GLU A 71 2.87 -1.96 4.00
CA GLU A 71 4.17 -1.38 4.38
C GLU A 71 4.82 -2.09 5.54
N THR A 72 4.05 -2.34 6.61
CA THR A 72 4.55 -3.06 7.79
C THR A 72 5.01 -4.46 7.41
N SER A 73 4.21 -5.17 6.62
CA SER A 73 4.48 -6.56 6.24
C SER A 73 5.72 -6.69 5.35
N PHE A 74 5.90 -5.80 4.37
CA PHE A 74 7.09 -5.82 3.52
C PHE A 74 8.32 -5.23 4.22
N GLY A 75 8.14 -4.19 5.03
CA GLY A 75 9.21 -3.46 5.71
C GLY A 75 10.02 -4.31 6.69
N VAL A 76 9.42 -5.36 7.25
CA VAL A 76 10.11 -6.34 8.13
C VAL A 76 10.82 -7.47 7.35
N VAL A 77 10.68 -7.52 6.03
CA VAL A 77 11.39 -8.50 5.20
C VAL A 77 12.80 -7.98 4.94
N ASP A 78 13.79 -8.72 5.45
CA ASP A 78 15.20 -8.43 5.19
C ASP A 78 15.61 -8.85 3.76
N PRO A 79 16.34 -8.00 3.02
CA PRO A 79 16.89 -8.38 1.73
C PRO A 79 18.03 -9.40 1.94
N PRO A 80 18.10 -10.50 1.18
CA PRO A 80 19.10 -11.53 1.40
C PRO A 80 20.50 -11.14 0.88
N SER A 81 20.64 -10.02 0.17
CA SER A 81 21.93 -9.49 -0.24
C SER A 81 21.92 -7.96 -0.41
N ARG A 82 23.11 -7.35 -0.32
CA ARG A 82 23.33 -5.91 -0.58
C ARG A 82 22.85 -5.44 -1.95
N ARG A 83 22.76 -6.35 -2.94
CA ARG A 83 22.25 -6.03 -4.27
C ARG A 83 20.75 -5.76 -4.27
N GLN A 84 20.03 -6.25 -3.26
CA GLN A 84 18.57 -6.09 -3.11
C GLN A 84 18.17 -5.00 -2.11
N ASP A 85 19.14 -4.39 -1.40
CA ASP A 85 18.90 -3.20 -0.57
C ASP A 85 18.20 -2.10 -1.40
N GLN A 86 18.67 -1.88 -2.63
CA GLN A 86 18.08 -0.88 -3.52
C GLN A 86 16.65 -1.21 -3.93
N LEU A 87 16.33 -2.49 -4.16
CA LEU A 87 14.96 -2.92 -4.46
C LEU A 87 14.04 -2.67 -3.26
N ARG A 88 14.51 -3.00 -2.05
CA ARG A 88 13.77 -2.75 -0.82
C ARG A 88 13.41 -1.27 -0.67
N ASP A 89 14.40 -0.41 -0.83
CA ASP A 89 14.22 1.04 -0.68
C ASP A 89 13.28 1.61 -1.73
N GLN A 90 13.37 1.13 -2.98
CA GLN A 90 12.45 1.52 -4.05
C GLN A 90 11.02 1.12 -3.75
N VAL A 91 10.79 -0.13 -3.32
CA VAL A 91 9.44 -0.61 -2.99
C VAL A 91 8.87 0.20 -1.83
N LEU A 92 9.61 0.37 -0.73
CA LEU A 92 9.14 1.15 0.41
C LEU A 92 8.86 2.61 0.07
N THR A 93 9.65 3.22 -0.81
CA THR A 93 9.37 4.58 -1.30
C THR A 93 8.06 4.64 -2.07
N LEU A 94 7.79 3.67 -2.94
CA LEU A 94 6.56 3.63 -3.72
C LEU A 94 5.33 3.36 -2.86
N LEU A 95 5.46 2.50 -1.85
CA LEU A 95 4.38 2.27 -0.87
C LEU A 95 4.09 3.56 -0.08
N GLY A 96 5.11 4.25 0.43
CA GLY A 96 4.94 5.51 1.15
C GLY A 96 4.27 6.60 0.32
N ASN A 97 4.66 6.74 -0.96
CA ASN A 97 3.99 7.69 -1.86
C ASN A 97 2.50 7.35 -2.06
N ALA A 98 2.15 6.06 -2.07
CA ALA A 98 0.78 5.61 -2.19
C ALA A 98 -0.03 5.85 -0.91
N ASP A 99 0.57 5.64 0.27
CA ASP A 99 -0.01 5.99 1.56
C ASP A 99 -0.28 7.49 1.67
N ASP A 100 0.68 8.33 1.27
CA ASP A 100 0.53 9.79 1.22
C ASP A 100 -0.66 10.20 0.32
N ALA A 101 -0.80 9.59 -0.87
CA ALA A 101 -1.92 9.87 -1.77
C ALA A 101 -3.29 9.47 -1.15
N LEU A 102 -3.33 8.35 -0.42
CA LEU A 102 -4.53 7.92 0.32
C LEU A 102 -4.86 8.89 1.47
N ALA A 103 -3.85 9.30 2.25
CA ALA A 103 -4.00 10.26 3.33
C ALA A 103 -4.48 11.63 2.83
N HIS A 104 -3.91 12.15 1.74
CA HIS A 104 -4.37 13.38 1.09
C HIS A 104 -5.82 13.28 0.64
N THR A 105 -6.20 12.12 0.08
CA THR A 105 -7.59 11.85 -0.32
C THR A 105 -8.53 11.90 0.89
N ARG A 106 -8.20 11.20 1.98
CA ARG A 106 -8.99 11.19 3.23
C ARG A 106 -9.12 12.60 3.81
N ILE A 107 -8.04 13.37 3.85
CA ILE A 107 -8.04 14.77 4.34
C ILE A 107 -8.96 15.63 3.48
N ALA A 108 -8.89 15.52 2.16
CA ALA A 108 -9.73 16.28 1.24
C ALA A 108 -11.22 15.92 1.39
N LEU A 109 -11.55 14.62 1.54
CA LEU A 109 -12.91 14.15 1.81
C LEU A 109 -13.48 14.78 3.08
N ARG A 110 -12.74 14.69 4.20
CA ARG A 110 -13.18 15.20 5.50
C ARG A 110 -13.33 16.72 5.54
N ARG A 111 -12.57 17.44 4.72
CA ARG A 111 -12.68 18.89 4.57
C ARG A 111 -13.74 19.34 3.55
N ASN A 112 -14.40 18.40 2.87
CA ASN A 112 -15.25 18.69 1.71
C ASN A 112 -14.52 19.53 0.65
N ASP A 113 -13.21 19.34 0.51
CA ASP A 113 -12.37 20.09 -0.43
C ASP A 113 -12.40 19.45 -1.82
N ARG A 114 -13.31 19.93 -2.66
CA ARG A 114 -13.46 19.41 -4.02
C ARG A 114 -12.23 19.64 -4.90
N SER A 115 -11.45 20.69 -4.65
CA SER A 115 -10.22 20.94 -5.41
C SER A 115 -9.10 20.00 -4.97
N GLY A 116 -8.97 19.79 -3.66
CA GLY A 116 -8.08 18.80 -3.08
C GLY A 116 -8.39 17.38 -3.55
N LEU A 117 -9.67 17.01 -3.66
CA LEU A 117 -10.05 15.68 -4.18
C LEU A 117 -9.61 15.46 -5.63
N LYS A 118 -9.66 16.50 -6.48
CA LYS A 118 -9.19 16.38 -7.86
C LYS A 118 -7.66 16.25 -7.94
N ALA A 119 -6.93 16.95 -7.06
CA ALA A 119 -5.49 16.82 -6.97
C ALA A 119 -5.10 15.41 -6.48
N ALA A 120 -5.75 14.94 -5.40
CA ALA A 120 -5.53 13.63 -4.82
C ALA A 120 -5.86 12.48 -5.80
N LEU A 121 -6.88 12.64 -6.66
CA LEU A 121 -7.13 11.69 -7.76
C LEU A 121 -5.94 11.56 -8.71
N GLY A 122 -5.28 12.67 -9.05
CA GLY A 122 -4.06 12.66 -9.86
C GLY A 122 -2.91 11.93 -9.16
N GLU A 123 -2.78 12.10 -7.85
CA GLU A 123 -1.78 11.41 -7.03
C GLU A 123 -2.04 9.90 -6.93
N LEU A 124 -3.31 9.49 -6.76
CA LEU A 124 -3.71 8.07 -6.78
C LEU A 124 -3.46 7.44 -8.16
N ASP A 125 -3.75 8.14 -9.24
CA ASP A 125 -3.49 7.69 -10.61
C ASP A 125 -1.99 7.53 -10.90
N ALA A 126 -1.19 8.51 -10.47
CA ALA A 126 0.26 8.45 -10.57
C ALA A 126 0.82 7.28 -9.76
N SER A 127 0.43 7.15 -8.48
CA SER A 127 0.89 6.07 -7.60
C SER A 127 0.52 4.70 -8.13
N THR A 128 -0.72 4.51 -8.58
CA THR A 128 -1.18 3.26 -9.23
C THR A 128 -0.30 2.91 -10.44
N SER A 129 0.00 3.90 -11.28
CA SER A 129 0.82 3.70 -12.48
C SER A 129 2.27 3.33 -12.14
N GLU A 130 2.88 4.00 -11.18
CA GLU A 130 4.26 3.73 -10.75
C GLU A 130 4.39 2.36 -10.07
N LEU A 131 3.45 2.01 -9.18
CA LEU A 131 3.38 0.68 -8.55
C LEU A 131 3.26 -0.44 -9.60
N ALA A 132 2.34 -0.29 -10.55
CA ALA A 132 2.13 -1.28 -11.61
C ALA A 132 3.35 -1.42 -12.53
N ARG A 133 4.03 -0.32 -12.84
CA ARG A 133 5.28 -0.32 -13.63
C ARG A 133 6.42 -1.01 -12.89
N ALA A 134 6.62 -0.68 -11.61
CA ALA A 134 7.62 -1.30 -10.77
C ALA A 134 7.40 -2.82 -10.65
N ARG A 135 6.14 -3.25 -10.42
CA ARG A 135 5.80 -4.67 -10.37
C ARG A 135 6.15 -5.38 -11.68
N LYS A 136 5.75 -4.81 -12.82
CA LYS A 136 6.04 -5.36 -14.15
C LYS A 136 7.54 -5.46 -14.44
N ALA A 137 8.35 -4.55 -13.91
CA ALA A 137 9.81 -4.57 -14.08
C ALA A 137 10.49 -5.75 -13.37
N LEU A 138 9.82 -6.36 -12.38
CA LEU A 138 10.31 -7.55 -11.68
C LEU A 138 9.98 -8.87 -12.41
N GLY A 139 9.29 -8.81 -13.56
CA GLY A 139 8.79 -9.98 -14.32
C GLY A 139 7.62 -10.65 -13.64
#